data_AF-A0A9X3F1G8-F1
#
_entry.id   AF-A0A9X3F1G8-F1
#
_cell.length_a   1.000
_cell.length_b   1.000
_cell.length_c   1.000
_cell.angle_alpha   90.00
_cell.angle_beta   90.00
_cell.angle_gamma   90.00
#
_symmetry.space_group_name_H-M   'P 1'
#
loop_
_entity.id
_entity.type
_entity.pdbx_description
1 polymer ?
#
loop_
_entity_poly.entity_id
_entity_poly.type
_entity_poly.pdbx_seq_one_letter_code
_entity_poly.pdbx_strand_id
1 'polypeptide(L)'
;MSTPRLLFVPLFFSLACGGSDPGGSTGGTDDSTTTGPGASTGTTDTPGPTSTGVDPTTPTSTTSATTTTGDTDTTSTSSPVTSTTTSTTDGPDTTATTTTSDTDTTTEGPVDGFLIGVHTADVSPSDAHLDQNVYMGAYGAPFTRGPAQGVHDAVFARSFAIEGDGGGVIMAIVDLPGMGNQNTRAVRQKVAELTGLDEAQILVGTTHSHSAPDLMGLWGGVPGDYRDFINDEIAHSMAAAWDARVPATLAVATIKAPNNNRRGWGFTDDDMTILDAKDLEGNRIGTLVNFAAHPVILGEDNKEISCDYVGYSVQKIEAALGAPASLFNGALGDATPKVPDGQYPDDFARAQAYGELLADIAIAAVETAEPVEGSLVWSHTEWEQGVDNLLFQIAAQLGSSSSTSSRWACRRSSPPRAPTSASAPRSRAWPSPASRSPATAWRSRRP
;
A
#
# COMPACT_ATOMS: atom_id res chain seq x y z
N MET A 1 0.40 -20.81 27.45
CA MET A 1 -0.03 -20.42 26.08
C MET A 1 1.17 -19.82 25.37
N SER A 2 1.17 -19.73 24.04
CA SER A 2 2.16 -18.93 23.32
C SER A 2 1.56 -17.56 23.04
N THR A 3 2.20 -16.49 23.49
CA THR A 3 1.82 -15.12 23.11
C THR A 3 2.07 -14.95 21.61
N PRO A 4 1.10 -14.42 20.83
CA PRO A 4 1.39 -14.01 19.46
C PRO A 4 2.43 -12.88 19.48
N ARG A 5 3.27 -12.82 18.45
CA ARG A 5 4.19 -11.71 18.20
C ARG A 5 3.90 -11.17 16.82
N LEU A 6 3.35 -9.96 16.73
CA LEU A 6 3.34 -9.24 15.45
C LEU A 6 4.78 -8.96 15.04
N LEU A 7 5.09 -9.22 13.78
CA LEU A 7 6.39 -8.95 13.18
C LEU A 7 6.14 -8.27 11.83
N PHE A 8 6.05 -6.94 11.83
CA PHE A 8 6.05 -6.17 10.59
C PHE A 8 7.40 -6.33 9.89
N VAL A 9 7.41 -7.00 8.73
CA VAL A 9 8.59 -7.15 7.87
C VAL A 9 8.38 -6.31 6.60
N PRO A 10 9.01 -5.12 6.48
CA PRO A 10 8.98 -4.38 5.22
C PRO A 10 9.75 -5.18 4.15
N LEU A 11 9.02 -5.78 3.21
CA LEU A 11 9.60 -6.68 2.22
C LEU A 11 10.30 -5.89 1.10
N PHE A 12 11.58 -6.17 0.86
CA PHE A 12 12.37 -5.50 -0.17
C PHE A 12 12.12 -6.09 -1.57
N PHE A 13 12.08 -5.22 -2.58
CA PHE A 13 11.80 -5.60 -3.96
C PHE A 13 13.01 -6.27 -4.63
N SER A 14 12.77 -7.41 -5.29
CA SER A 14 13.74 -8.02 -6.23
C SER A 14 13.08 -8.10 -7.60
N LEU A 15 13.64 -7.38 -8.58
CA LEU A 15 13.07 -7.24 -9.92
C LEU A 15 13.05 -8.59 -10.66
N ALA A 16 11.89 -9.23 -10.73
CA ALA A 16 11.69 -10.50 -11.42
C ALA A 16 11.13 -10.28 -12.83
N CYS A 17 12.00 -9.94 -13.78
CA CYS A 17 11.61 -9.83 -15.19
C CYS A 17 11.04 -11.16 -15.71
N GLY A 18 9.79 -11.16 -16.18
CA GLY A 18 9.22 -12.26 -16.92
C GLY A 18 9.80 -12.31 -18.34
N GLY A 19 10.83 -13.12 -18.55
CA GLY A 19 11.41 -13.37 -19.87
C GLY A 19 10.70 -14.49 -20.61
N SER A 20 10.13 -14.19 -21.77
CA SER A 20 9.60 -15.20 -22.70
C SER A 20 10.76 -15.83 -23.48
N ASP A 21 11.04 -17.12 -23.31
CA ASP A 21 12.13 -17.80 -24.02
C ASP A 21 11.82 -18.02 -25.52
N PRO A 22 12.66 -17.52 -26.44
CA PRO A 22 12.68 -17.99 -27.82
C PRO A 22 13.55 -19.26 -27.93
N GLY A 23 13.02 -20.32 -28.55
CA GLY A 23 13.67 -21.64 -28.57
C GLY A 23 15.04 -21.66 -29.28
N GLY A 24 16.03 -22.29 -28.65
CA GLY A 24 17.38 -22.53 -29.19
C GLY A 24 17.81 -23.98 -28.99
N SER A 25 18.33 -24.62 -30.05
CA SER A 25 18.67 -26.05 -30.05
C SER A 25 20.10 -26.34 -29.57
N THR A 26 20.24 -27.33 -28.67
CA THR A 26 21.43 -28.18 -28.56
C THR A 26 20.99 -29.63 -28.38
N GLY A 27 21.47 -30.53 -29.24
CA GLY A 27 21.07 -31.95 -29.23
C GLY A 27 21.83 -32.80 -28.21
N GLY A 28 21.20 -33.90 -27.80
CA GLY A 28 21.82 -35.04 -27.14
C GLY A 28 21.27 -36.33 -27.76
N THR A 29 22.12 -37.34 -27.95
CA THR A 29 21.69 -38.67 -28.39
C THR A 29 21.10 -39.45 -27.20
N ASP A 30 20.18 -40.38 -27.48
CA ASP A 30 20.47 -41.81 -27.32
C ASP A 30 19.33 -42.68 -27.88
N ASP A 31 19.58 -43.99 -27.97
CA ASP A 31 18.83 -44.97 -28.76
C ASP A 31 17.79 -45.76 -27.95
N SER A 32 16.59 -45.96 -28.52
CA SER A 32 15.89 -47.25 -28.41
C SER A 32 14.69 -47.35 -29.38
N THR A 33 14.41 -48.58 -29.83
CA THR A 33 13.50 -48.88 -30.95
C THR A 33 12.12 -49.37 -30.52
N THR A 34 11.03 -48.95 -31.19
CA THR A 34 9.97 -49.89 -31.64
C THR A 34 9.09 -49.40 -32.81
N THR A 35 8.80 -50.34 -33.69
CA THR A 35 7.93 -50.42 -34.89
C THR A 35 6.51 -49.80 -34.87
N GLY A 36 6.01 -49.31 -36.03
CA GLY A 36 4.56 -49.22 -36.34
C GLY A 36 4.14 -48.18 -37.43
N PRO A 37 3.42 -48.53 -38.54
CA PRO A 37 3.20 -47.61 -39.67
C PRO A 37 1.73 -47.27 -40.10
N GLY A 38 1.57 -46.13 -40.80
CA GLY A 38 0.40 -45.68 -41.59
C GLY A 38 0.42 -44.14 -41.75
N ALA A 39 0.45 -43.46 -42.92
CA ALA A 39 -0.35 -43.51 -44.17
C ALA A 39 -1.78 -42.94 -44.03
N SER A 40 -2.30 -42.03 -44.88
CA SER A 40 -1.72 -41.16 -45.93
C SER A 40 -2.76 -40.09 -46.37
N THR A 41 -2.35 -39.03 -47.10
CA THR A 41 -3.14 -38.20 -48.08
C THR A 41 -4.47 -37.53 -47.64
N GLY A 42 -4.83 -36.31 -48.06
CA GLY A 42 -4.23 -35.42 -49.06
C GLY A 42 -4.97 -34.06 -49.17
N THR A 43 -4.86 -33.40 -50.34
CA THR A 43 -5.44 -32.07 -50.68
C THR A 43 -6.95 -32.17 -51.03
N THR A 44 -7.72 -31.10 -51.29
CA THR A 44 -7.45 -29.65 -51.50
C THR A 44 -8.58 -28.82 -50.81
N ASP A 45 -9.10 -27.63 -51.17
CA ASP A 45 -9.00 -26.67 -52.30
C ASP A 45 -9.40 -25.23 -51.87
N THR A 46 -9.54 -24.27 -52.80
CA THR A 46 -10.15 -22.92 -52.59
C THR A 46 -11.07 -22.56 -53.76
N PRO A 47 -12.05 -21.63 -53.63
CA PRO A 47 -11.90 -20.38 -54.41
C PRO A 47 -12.56 -19.11 -53.79
N GLY A 48 -12.07 -17.94 -54.20
CA GLY A 48 -12.85 -16.68 -54.28
C GLY A 48 -13.20 -16.37 -55.74
N PRO A 49 -13.34 -15.10 -56.18
CA PRO A 49 -13.45 -13.84 -55.44
C PRO A 49 -14.67 -13.00 -55.90
N THR A 50 -14.83 -11.75 -55.40
CA THR A 50 -15.00 -10.52 -56.24
C THR A 50 -15.11 -9.27 -55.36
N SER A 51 -14.94 -8.09 -55.98
CA SER A 51 -15.02 -6.78 -55.32
C SER A 51 -15.85 -5.80 -56.13
N THR A 52 -16.50 -4.86 -55.45
CA THR A 52 -16.89 -3.51 -55.93
C THR A 52 -17.20 -2.65 -54.70
N GLY A 53 -17.12 -1.33 -54.85
CA GLY A 53 -17.55 -0.36 -53.84
C GLY A 53 -17.92 0.96 -54.51
N VAL A 54 -18.57 1.86 -53.75
CA VAL A 54 -18.71 3.32 -53.98
C VAL A 54 -19.36 3.93 -52.73
N ASP A 55 -19.16 5.22 -52.52
CA ASP A 55 -19.45 5.97 -51.28
C ASP A 55 -20.84 6.69 -51.31
N PRO A 56 -21.20 7.74 -50.54
CA PRO A 56 -22.30 7.63 -49.58
C PRO A 56 -23.49 8.59 -49.81
N THR A 57 -24.64 8.32 -49.17
CA THR A 57 -25.76 9.28 -49.10
C THR A 57 -26.52 9.25 -47.76
N THR A 58 -26.57 10.38 -47.07
CA THR A 58 -27.51 10.67 -45.97
C THR A 58 -28.86 11.13 -46.53
N PRO A 59 -29.98 10.83 -45.84
CA PRO A 59 -31.04 11.84 -45.73
C PRO A 59 -31.61 11.99 -44.30
N THR A 60 -32.26 13.14 -44.03
CA THR A 60 -32.73 13.56 -42.70
C THR A 60 -34.26 13.71 -42.63
N SER A 61 -34.89 13.14 -41.61
CA SER A 61 -36.26 13.45 -41.09
C SER A 61 -36.52 12.62 -39.83
N THR A 62 -36.94 13.07 -38.63
CA THR A 62 -37.66 14.26 -38.10
C THR A 62 -39.19 14.10 -37.95
N THR A 63 -39.61 13.43 -36.87
CA THR A 63 -40.86 13.63 -36.08
C THR A 63 -40.69 12.86 -34.75
N SER A 64 -41.00 13.28 -33.50
CA SER A 64 -41.68 14.43 -32.86
C SER A 64 -42.99 14.08 -32.13
N ALA A 65 -42.87 13.67 -30.85
CA ALA A 65 -43.87 13.81 -29.76
C ALA A 65 -43.09 13.66 -28.41
N THR A 66 -43.17 14.47 -27.35
CA THR A 66 -44.22 15.37 -26.78
C THR A 66 -45.31 14.56 -26.07
N THR A 67 -45.54 14.59 -24.75
CA THR A 67 -45.01 15.37 -23.59
C THR A 67 -45.15 14.51 -22.29
N THR A 68 -44.69 14.88 -21.09
CA THR A 68 -45.24 15.93 -20.20
C THR A 68 -44.36 16.16 -18.95
N THR A 69 -44.46 17.35 -18.37
CA THR A 69 -43.69 17.95 -17.25
C THR A 69 -43.96 17.40 -15.85
N GLY A 70 -43.00 17.60 -14.94
CA GLY A 70 -43.17 17.57 -13.49
C GLY A 70 -42.15 18.48 -12.80
N ASP A 71 -42.47 19.78 -12.66
CA ASP A 71 -41.61 20.79 -12.02
C ASP A 71 -41.70 20.74 -10.49
N THR A 72 -40.63 21.12 -9.78
CA THR A 72 -40.73 21.62 -8.40
C THR A 72 -39.58 22.58 -8.08
N ASP A 73 -39.84 23.88 -8.17
CA ASP A 73 -38.91 24.95 -7.85
C ASP A 73 -38.71 25.12 -6.33
N THR A 74 -37.47 25.34 -5.89
CA THR A 74 -37.13 25.79 -4.53
C THR A 74 -36.00 26.81 -4.55
N THR A 75 -36.39 28.09 -4.56
CA THR A 75 -35.47 29.24 -4.52
C THR A 75 -34.61 29.24 -3.26
N SER A 76 -33.29 29.34 -3.42
CA SER A 76 -32.36 29.69 -2.34
C SER A 76 -31.97 31.17 -2.44
N THR A 77 -31.97 31.88 -1.30
CA THR A 77 -31.55 33.27 -1.18
C THR A 77 -30.36 33.38 -0.22
N SER A 78 -29.49 34.36 -0.46
CA SER A 78 -28.19 34.50 0.21
C SER A 78 -27.89 35.96 0.59
N SER A 79 -26.76 36.18 1.27
CA SER A 79 -26.26 37.46 1.84
C SER A 79 -26.74 37.73 3.30
N PRO A 80 -26.04 38.57 4.09
CA PRO A 80 -25.15 37.99 5.11
C PRO A 80 -25.33 38.61 6.51
N VAL A 81 -24.62 38.06 7.51
CA VAL A 81 -24.53 38.66 8.86
C VAL A 81 -23.08 38.94 9.22
N THR A 82 -22.76 40.23 9.39
CA THR A 82 -21.55 40.70 10.07
C THR A 82 -21.93 41.10 11.50
N SER A 83 -21.07 40.82 12.47
CA SER A 83 -21.10 41.51 13.77
C SER A 83 -19.68 41.85 14.21
N THR A 84 -19.54 42.93 14.98
CA THR A 84 -18.25 43.56 15.29
C THR A 84 -18.10 43.69 16.80
N THR A 85 -16.86 43.60 17.29
CA THR A 85 -16.49 43.85 18.67
C THR A 85 -16.89 45.26 19.15
N THR A 86 -17.33 45.38 20.40
CA THR A 86 -17.23 46.65 21.14
C THR A 86 -17.09 46.35 22.63
N SER A 87 -16.25 47.13 23.32
CA SER A 87 -15.95 47.01 24.75
C SER A 87 -16.45 48.23 25.51
N THR A 88 -16.83 48.04 26.78
CA THR A 88 -16.91 49.12 27.79
C THR A 88 -16.71 48.54 29.19
N THR A 89 -16.13 49.34 30.08
CA THR A 89 -15.81 48.99 31.47
C THR A 89 -16.87 49.49 32.45
N ASP A 90 -16.96 48.89 33.64
CA ASP A 90 -16.59 49.54 34.91
C ASP A 90 -16.86 48.62 36.12
N GLY A 91 -16.18 48.89 37.25
CA GLY A 91 -16.31 48.17 38.52
C GLY A 91 -17.15 48.95 39.57
N PRO A 92 -16.96 48.75 40.91
CA PRO A 92 -15.83 48.07 41.55
C PRO A 92 -16.16 47.07 42.69
N ASP A 93 -15.11 46.34 43.09
CA ASP A 93 -14.78 45.85 44.45
C ASP A 93 -15.84 45.12 45.30
N THR A 94 -15.62 43.81 45.51
CA THR A 94 -15.79 43.17 46.83
C THR A 94 -14.77 42.05 47.00
N THR A 95 -14.11 42.00 48.15
CA THR A 95 -13.04 41.04 48.44
C THR A 95 -13.56 39.63 48.74
N ALA A 96 -13.11 38.63 47.99
CA ALA A 96 -13.18 37.21 48.36
C ALA A 96 -11.90 36.48 47.91
N THR A 97 -11.19 35.86 48.86
CA THR A 97 -10.07 34.95 48.59
C THR A 97 -10.59 33.56 48.20
N THR A 98 -9.98 32.88 47.22
CA THR A 98 -9.46 31.48 47.30
C THR A 98 -8.89 31.04 45.92
N THR A 99 -7.82 30.23 45.94
CA THR A 99 -7.19 29.47 44.84
C THR A 99 -6.77 30.19 43.56
N THR A 100 -5.45 30.20 43.34
CA THR A 100 -4.81 30.19 42.02
C THR A 100 -5.18 28.94 41.22
N SER A 101 -5.29 29.10 39.90
CA SER A 101 -5.27 27.99 38.93
C SER A 101 -4.33 28.37 37.79
N ASP A 102 -3.03 28.25 38.03
CA ASP A 102 -2.03 28.35 36.97
C ASP A 102 -2.27 27.22 35.94
N THR A 103 -2.29 27.57 34.66
CA THR A 103 -2.59 26.63 33.57
C THR A 103 -1.32 25.88 33.18
N ASP A 104 -0.90 24.94 34.04
CA ASP A 104 0.29 24.11 33.81
C ASP A 104 0.14 23.32 32.50
N THR A 105 1.18 23.36 31.68
CA THR A 105 1.23 22.76 30.34
C THR A 105 2.52 21.94 30.23
N THR A 106 2.57 20.81 30.94
CA THR A 106 3.65 19.84 30.78
C THR A 106 3.20 18.40 31.04
N THR A 107 3.40 17.52 30.06
CA THR A 107 3.53 16.05 30.16
C THR A 107 2.63 15.32 31.16
N GLU A 108 1.58 14.65 30.66
CA GLU A 108 0.91 13.58 31.40
C GLU A 108 1.86 12.39 31.68
N GLY A 109 1.47 11.52 32.61
CA GLY A 109 2.25 10.36 33.03
C GLY A 109 2.18 9.18 32.04
N PRO A 110 2.75 8.01 32.42
CA PRO A 110 2.63 6.78 31.65
C PRO A 110 1.15 6.43 31.41
N VAL A 111 0.82 6.10 30.16
CA VAL A 111 -0.56 5.83 29.74
C VAL A 111 -0.83 4.34 29.95
N ASP A 112 -1.77 4.02 30.85
CA ASP A 112 -2.15 2.64 31.20
C ASP A 112 -3.02 2.02 30.08
N GLY A 113 -2.41 1.80 28.91
CA GLY A 113 -3.08 1.39 27.67
C GLY A 113 -2.33 1.86 26.41
N PHE A 114 -3.07 2.14 25.34
CA PHE A 114 -2.54 2.71 24.10
C PHE A 114 -3.16 4.09 23.82
N LEU A 115 -2.38 4.97 23.20
CA LEU A 115 -2.89 6.16 22.50
C LEU A 115 -2.88 5.87 20.99
N ILE A 116 -4.03 5.98 20.33
CA ILE A 116 -4.19 5.71 18.88
C ILE A 116 -4.74 6.94 18.18
N GLY A 117 -4.17 7.28 17.03
CA GLY A 117 -4.64 8.36 16.16
C GLY A 117 -4.49 7.97 14.70
N VAL A 118 -5.39 8.44 13.84
CA VAL A 118 -5.41 8.13 12.41
C VAL A 118 -5.70 9.37 11.58
N HIS A 119 -5.20 9.40 10.35
CA HIS A 119 -5.49 10.46 9.39
C HIS A 119 -5.37 9.94 7.95
N THR A 120 -6.18 10.48 7.05
CA THR A 120 -6.15 10.18 5.61
C THR A 120 -6.03 11.49 4.84
N ALA A 121 -4.94 11.67 4.10
CA ALA A 121 -4.80 12.78 3.15
C ALA A 121 -4.98 12.28 1.71
N ASP A 122 -5.74 13.03 0.91
CA ASP A 122 -5.77 12.85 -0.54
C ASP A 122 -4.46 13.40 -1.13
N VAL A 123 -3.74 12.56 -1.87
CA VAL A 123 -2.46 12.91 -2.51
C VAL A 123 -2.55 12.83 -4.03
N SER A 124 -3.76 12.86 -4.59
CA SER A 124 -3.99 12.77 -6.04
C SER A 124 -3.35 13.93 -6.81
N PRO A 125 -2.84 13.69 -8.03
CA PRO A 125 -2.36 14.77 -8.88
C PRO A 125 -3.54 15.60 -9.40
N SER A 126 -3.41 16.93 -9.30
CA SER A 126 -4.32 17.86 -9.98
C SER A 126 -4.12 17.84 -11.49
N ASP A 127 -5.06 18.40 -12.26
CA ASP A 127 -4.92 18.61 -13.71
C ASP A 127 -3.58 19.30 -14.06
N ALA A 128 -3.16 20.29 -13.26
CA ALA A 128 -1.90 21.01 -13.45
C ALA A 128 -0.64 20.17 -13.13
N HIS A 129 -0.78 19.07 -12.39
CA HIS A 129 0.27 18.06 -12.26
C HIS A 129 0.24 17.08 -13.45
N LEU A 130 -0.94 16.67 -13.90
CA LEU A 130 -1.11 15.77 -15.06
C LEU A 130 -0.56 16.39 -16.35
N ASP A 131 -0.81 17.68 -16.60
CA ASP A 131 -0.25 18.48 -17.70
C ASP A 131 1.29 18.46 -17.75
N GLN A 132 1.95 18.18 -16.63
CA GLN A 132 3.41 18.11 -16.52
C GLN A 132 3.98 16.69 -16.69
N ASN A 133 3.14 15.69 -17.00
CA ASN A 133 3.46 14.25 -17.17
C ASN A 133 3.76 13.50 -15.87
N VAL A 134 2.72 13.13 -15.13
CA VAL A 134 2.80 12.13 -14.04
C VAL A 134 2.90 10.73 -14.66
N TYR A 135 4.02 10.02 -14.53
CA TYR A 135 4.12 8.63 -14.99
C TYR A 135 3.52 7.65 -13.97
N MET A 136 3.01 6.53 -14.47
CA MET A 136 2.50 5.41 -13.67
C MET A 136 3.55 4.30 -13.63
N GLY A 137 3.79 3.71 -12.46
CA GLY A 137 4.94 2.81 -12.26
C GLY A 137 4.70 1.32 -12.59
N ALA A 138 5.70 0.54 -12.18
CA ALA A 138 5.74 -0.92 -12.00
C ALA A 138 5.50 -1.86 -13.20
N TYR A 139 4.78 -1.45 -14.25
CA TYR A 139 4.61 -2.23 -15.49
C TYR A 139 5.68 -1.95 -16.55
N GLY A 140 6.06 -2.99 -17.28
CA GLY A 140 6.87 -2.88 -18.49
C GLY A 140 8.29 -2.35 -18.27
N ALA A 141 8.88 -1.83 -19.36
CA ALA A 141 10.18 -1.18 -19.33
C ALA A 141 10.03 0.34 -19.10
N PRO A 142 11.10 1.06 -18.76
CA PRO A 142 11.04 2.51 -18.57
C PRO A 142 10.38 3.22 -19.77
N PHE A 143 9.48 4.16 -19.47
CA PHE A 143 8.71 4.98 -20.42
C PHE A 143 7.73 4.23 -21.35
N THR A 144 7.60 2.89 -21.32
CA THR A 144 6.72 2.18 -22.29
C THR A 144 5.23 2.38 -22.04
N ARG A 145 4.81 2.57 -20.77
CA ARG A 145 3.40 2.80 -20.42
C ARG A 145 2.89 4.19 -20.80
N GLY A 146 3.79 5.19 -20.79
CA GLY A 146 3.47 6.62 -20.90
C GLY A 146 3.07 7.27 -19.57
N PRO A 147 2.79 8.59 -19.59
CA PRO A 147 2.14 9.29 -18.48
C PRO A 147 0.68 8.85 -18.31
N ALA A 148 0.12 9.14 -17.13
CA ALA A 148 -1.31 9.05 -16.87
C ALA A 148 -2.09 10.02 -17.77
N GLN A 149 -3.32 9.63 -18.10
CA GLN A 149 -4.27 10.41 -18.92
C GLN A 149 -5.46 10.94 -18.09
N GLY A 150 -5.53 10.58 -16.80
CA GLY A 150 -6.56 10.99 -15.86
C GLY A 150 -6.39 10.33 -14.49
N VAL A 151 -7.32 10.61 -13.57
CA VAL A 151 -7.48 9.93 -12.29
C VAL A 151 -8.86 9.27 -12.32
N HIS A 152 -8.91 7.95 -12.17
CA HIS A 152 -10.17 7.20 -12.07
C HIS A 152 -10.70 7.22 -10.63
N ASP A 153 -9.83 6.94 -9.67
CA ASP A 153 -10.10 7.06 -8.24
C ASP A 153 -8.92 7.71 -7.51
N ALA A 154 -9.25 8.48 -6.47
CA ALA A 154 -8.27 9.25 -5.70
C ALA A 154 -7.28 8.33 -4.97
N VAL A 155 -6.02 8.76 -4.90
CA VAL A 155 -4.92 8.05 -4.23
C VAL A 155 -4.57 8.75 -2.93
N PHE A 156 -4.36 7.99 -1.84
CA PHE A 156 -4.28 8.55 -0.49
C PHE A 156 -2.99 8.18 0.25
N ALA A 157 -2.60 9.04 1.19
CA ALA A 157 -1.68 8.72 2.28
C ALA A 157 -2.50 8.44 3.55
N ARG A 158 -2.52 7.20 4.03
CA ARG A 158 -3.27 6.77 5.22
C ARG A 158 -2.31 6.49 6.35
N SER A 159 -2.44 7.24 7.43
CA SER A 159 -1.51 7.31 8.56
C SER A 159 -2.14 6.75 9.83
N PHE A 160 -1.37 5.95 10.58
CA PHE A 160 -1.79 5.26 11.80
C PHE A 160 -0.68 5.42 12.86
N ALA A 161 -1.00 6.11 13.95
CA ALA A 161 -0.11 6.36 15.09
C ALA A 161 -0.46 5.44 16.25
N ILE A 162 0.57 4.88 16.90
CA ILE A 162 0.44 4.07 18.12
C ILE A 162 1.45 4.56 19.14
N GLU A 163 1.01 4.88 20.36
CA GLU A 163 1.88 5.18 21.50
C GLU A 163 1.45 4.40 22.75
N GLY A 164 2.41 4.13 23.63
CA GLY A 164 2.22 3.57 24.97
C GLY A 164 3.51 3.72 25.78
N ASP A 165 3.68 2.95 26.85
CA ASP A 165 4.83 3.05 27.78
C ASP A 165 6.24 3.03 27.12
N GLY A 166 6.39 2.43 25.94
CA GLY A 166 7.64 2.36 25.18
C GLY A 166 7.91 3.56 24.26
N GLY A 167 7.13 4.64 24.38
CA GLY A 167 7.01 5.70 23.38
C GLY A 167 6.10 5.28 22.22
N GLY A 168 6.20 5.97 21.08
CA GLY A 168 5.36 5.71 19.92
C GLY A 168 6.05 5.12 18.69
N VAL A 169 5.23 4.68 17.74
CA VAL A 169 5.57 4.46 16.34
C VAL A 169 4.47 5.08 15.47
N ILE A 170 4.83 5.51 14.27
CA ILE A 170 3.86 6.00 13.30
C ILE A 170 4.12 5.40 11.92
N MET A 171 3.05 4.95 11.29
CA MET A 171 3.07 4.21 10.03
C MET A 171 2.18 4.92 9.02
N ALA A 172 2.69 5.17 7.81
CA ALA A 172 1.88 5.54 6.66
C ALA A 172 1.91 4.46 5.59
N ILE A 173 0.75 4.20 4.97
CA ILE A 173 0.63 3.46 3.73
C ILE A 173 0.08 4.40 2.65
N VAL A 174 0.80 4.51 1.54
CA VAL A 174 0.49 5.46 0.46
C VAL A 174 0.14 4.72 -0.82
N ASP A 175 -0.88 5.18 -1.54
CA ASP A 175 -1.29 4.58 -2.82
C ASP A 175 -0.31 4.88 -3.95
N LEU A 176 0.72 4.03 -4.03
CA LEU A 176 1.89 4.17 -4.90
C LEU A 176 2.41 2.77 -5.31
N PRO A 177 3.10 2.65 -6.47
CA PRO A 177 3.84 1.45 -6.87
C PRO A 177 5.10 1.22 -6.01
N GLY A 178 5.54 2.23 -5.27
CA GLY A 178 6.76 2.22 -4.46
C GLY A 178 7.31 3.63 -4.30
N MET A 179 8.21 3.83 -3.35
CA MET A 179 8.80 5.13 -3.08
C MET A 179 10.31 5.04 -2.89
N GLY A 180 11.06 5.88 -3.60
CA GLY A 180 12.52 5.88 -3.57
C GLY A 180 13.11 6.37 -2.24
N ASN A 181 14.31 5.87 -1.89
CA ASN A 181 15.00 6.15 -0.61
C ASN A 181 15.26 7.64 -0.31
N GLN A 182 15.15 8.53 -1.30
CA GLN A 182 15.24 9.98 -1.08
C GLN A 182 13.92 10.55 -0.54
N ASN A 183 12.79 10.16 -1.15
CA ASN A 183 11.45 10.54 -0.73
C ASN A 183 11.12 9.98 0.66
N THR A 184 11.38 8.69 0.92
CA THR A 184 11.12 8.09 2.25
C THR A 184 11.95 8.76 3.37
N ARG A 185 13.18 9.20 3.09
CA ARG A 185 14.00 9.96 4.05
C ARG A 185 13.52 11.39 4.23
N ALA A 186 13.13 12.09 3.16
CA ALA A 186 12.56 13.43 3.26
C ALA A 186 11.28 13.45 4.10
N VAL A 187 10.37 12.50 3.87
CA VAL A 187 9.16 12.31 4.69
C VAL A 187 9.53 12.01 6.14
N ARG A 188 10.40 11.03 6.41
CA ARG A 188 10.77 10.66 7.79
C ARG A 188 11.42 11.81 8.57
N GLN A 189 12.33 12.55 7.94
CA GLN A 189 12.95 13.72 8.55
C GLN A 189 11.90 14.80 8.86
N LYS A 190 11.00 15.12 7.91
CA LYS A 190 9.95 16.13 8.14
C LYS A 190 8.96 15.70 9.21
N VAL A 191 8.58 14.43 9.28
CA VAL A 191 7.72 13.90 10.36
C VAL A 191 8.44 13.95 11.71
N ALA A 192 9.73 13.64 11.78
CA ALA A 192 10.53 13.80 13.01
C ALA A 192 10.56 15.28 13.49
N GLU A 193 10.76 16.21 12.56
CA GLU A 193 10.74 17.66 12.83
C GLU A 193 9.36 18.17 13.29
N LEU A 194 8.26 17.57 12.81
CA LEU A 194 6.89 17.92 13.19
C LEU A 194 6.42 17.28 14.50
N THR A 195 6.80 16.03 14.77
CA THR A 195 6.24 15.19 15.87
C THR A 195 7.15 15.05 17.09
N GLY A 196 8.45 15.34 16.94
CA GLY A 196 9.47 15.08 17.97
C GLY A 196 9.93 13.63 18.09
N LEU A 197 9.46 12.73 17.22
CA LEU A 197 9.89 11.32 17.16
C LEU A 197 11.28 11.16 16.52
N ASP A 198 12.01 10.12 16.90
CA ASP A 198 13.17 9.66 16.11
C ASP A 198 12.70 9.16 14.74
N GLU A 199 13.49 9.39 13.68
CA GLU A 199 13.25 8.77 12.36
C GLU A 199 13.05 7.25 12.44
N ALA A 200 13.70 6.60 13.41
CA ALA A 200 13.61 5.16 13.67
C ALA A 200 12.20 4.67 14.06
N GLN A 201 11.32 5.57 14.54
CA GLN A 201 9.93 5.32 14.93
C GLN A 201 8.95 5.54 13.76
N ILE A 202 9.43 6.04 12.62
CA ILE A 202 8.62 6.54 11.50
C ILE A 202 8.77 5.59 10.31
N LEU A 203 7.68 4.91 9.96
CA LEU A 203 7.59 3.93 8.88
C LEU A 203 6.73 4.48 7.74
N VAL A 204 7.22 4.36 6.50
CA VAL A 204 6.46 4.74 5.30
C VAL A 204 6.50 3.58 4.31
N GLY A 205 5.34 3.00 4.03
CA GLY A 205 5.12 1.96 3.04
C GLY A 205 4.24 2.44 1.88
N THR A 206 4.03 1.56 0.91
CA THR A 206 3.18 1.83 -0.26
C THR A 206 2.28 0.64 -0.53
N THR A 207 1.01 0.85 -0.91
CA THR A 207 0.07 -0.26 -1.21
C THR A 207 0.54 -1.13 -2.39
N HIS A 208 1.51 -0.65 -3.17
CA HIS A 208 2.07 -1.27 -4.37
C HIS A 208 1.08 -1.30 -5.55
N SER A 209 0.15 -0.34 -5.64
CA SER A 209 -0.69 -0.19 -6.84
C SER A 209 0.19 0.07 -8.07
N HIS A 210 0.14 -0.85 -9.04
CA HIS A 210 0.82 -0.61 -10.32
C HIS A 210 0.15 0.51 -11.10
N SER A 211 -1.11 0.88 -10.80
CA SER A 211 -1.81 2.00 -11.45
C SER A 211 -1.71 3.33 -10.70
N ALA A 212 -0.67 3.51 -9.88
CA ALA A 212 -0.41 4.75 -9.15
C ALA A 212 0.90 5.46 -9.58
N PRO A 213 1.12 6.74 -9.20
CA PRO A 213 2.24 7.58 -9.64
C PRO A 213 3.65 7.06 -9.31
N ASP A 214 4.59 7.18 -10.25
CA ASP A 214 5.96 6.66 -10.15
C ASP A 214 6.87 7.47 -9.20
N LEU A 215 6.69 7.28 -7.89
CA LEU A 215 7.57 7.83 -6.86
C LEU A 215 8.89 7.04 -6.66
N MET A 216 9.18 6.08 -7.53
CA MET A 216 10.49 5.43 -7.66
C MET A 216 11.38 6.09 -8.71
N GLY A 217 10.79 6.72 -9.74
CA GLY A 217 11.50 7.36 -10.85
C GLY A 217 12.06 6.38 -11.90
N LEU A 218 11.53 5.16 -11.97
CA LEU A 218 12.03 4.10 -12.85
C LEU A 218 11.26 3.97 -14.18
N TRP A 219 10.01 4.44 -14.24
CA TRP A 219 9.15 4.38 -15.43
C TRP A 219 8.96 5.74 -16.10
N GLY A 220 9.27 6.81 -15.38
CA GLY A 220 9.42 8.17 -15.89
C GLY A 220 9.45 9.23 -14.78
N GLY A 221 9.10 8.83 -13.56
CA GLY A 221 8.99 9.73 -12.42
C GLY A 221 7.72 10.57 -12.47
N VAL A 222 7.71 11.63 -11.68
CA VAL A 222 6.61 12.59 -11.62
C VAL A 222 7.17 14.01 -11.56
N PRO A 223 6.36 15.06 -11.85
CA PRO A 223 6.76 16.45 -11.73
C PRO A 223 7.33 16.80 -10.35
N GLY A 224 8.31 17.70 -10.31
CA GLY A 224 9.04 18.03 -9.08
C GLY A 224 8.15 18.68 -8.02
N ASP A 225 7.26 19.58 -8.44
CA ASP A 225 6.23 20.20 -7.61
C ASP A 225 5.24 19.17 -7.04
N TYR A 226 4.74 18.25 -7.86
CA TYR A 226 3.86 17.18 -7.38
C TYR A 226 4.58 16.23 -6.42
N ARG A 227 5.84 15.85 -6.69
CA ARG A 227 6.67 15.03 -5.80
C ARG A 227 6.88 15.69 -4.45
N ASP A 228 7.13 17.00 -4.45
CA ASP A 228 7.41 17.75 -3.24
C ASP A 228 6.09 17.98 -2.44
N PHE A 229 4.96 18.19 -3.13
CA PHE A 229 3.61 18.17 -2.56
C PHE A 229 3.27 16.84 -1.87
N ILE A 230 3.41 15.68 -2.55
CA ILE A 230 3.05 14.39 -1.94
C ILE A 230 3.98 14.01 -0.78
N ASN A 231 5.27 14.34 -0.84
CA ASN A 231 6.17 14.19 0.30
C ASN A 231 5.70 15.04 1.50
N ASP A 232 5.25 16.27 1.23
CA ASP A 232 4.73 17.18 2.25
C ASP A 232 3.40 16.69 2.86
N GLU A 233 2.45 16.22 2.04
CA GLU A 233 1.15 15.74 2.52
C GLU A 233 1.22 14.38 3.23
N ILE A 234 2.13 13.47 2.84
CA ILE A 234 2.42 12.29 3.67
C ILE A 234 2.92 12.75 5.05
N ALA A 235 3.84 13.71 5.10
CA ALA A 235 4.39 14.19 6.36
C ALA A 235 3.36 14.93 7.23
N HIS A 236 2.50 15.76 6.64
CA HIS A 236 1.40 16.42 7.34
C HIS A 236 0.33 15.42 7.80
N SER A 237 -0.01 14.42 6.99
CA SER A 237 -0.94 13.36 7.39
C SER A 237 -0.41 12.53 8.56
N MET A 238 0.91 12.27 8.60
CA MET A 238 1.52 11.59 9.74
C MET A 238 1.52 12.50 10.98
N ALA A 239 1.88 13.78 10.86
CA ALA A 239 1.75 14.71 11.99
C ALA A 239 0.30 14.85 12.51
N ALA A 240 -0.70 14.88 11.62
CA ALA A 240 -2.11 14.93 12.02
C ALA A 240 -2.58 13.63 12.70
N ALA A 241 -2.16 12.45 12.22
CA ALA A 241 -2.44 11.18 12.89
C ALA A 241 -1.74 11.06 14.24
N TRP A 242 -0.57 11.71 14.40
CA TRP A 242 0.08 11.88 15.70
C TRP A 242 -0.77 12.79 16.59
N ASP A 243 -1.00 14.05 16.23
CA ASP A 243 -1.68 15.01 17.11
C ASP A 243 -3.14 14.65 17.44
N ALA A 244 -3.79 13.80 16.64
CA ALA A 244 -5.14 13.25 16.88
C ALA A 244 -5.18 11.98 17.77
N ARG A 245 -4.07 11.61 18.43
CA ARG A 245 -4.02 10.44 19.34
C ARG A 245 -4.97 10.56 20.54
N VAL A 246 -5.77 9.52 20.80
CA VAL A 246 -6.66 9.41 21.97
C VAL A 246 -6.51 8.08 22.71
N PRO A 247 -6.84 8.00 24.02
CA PRO A 247 -6.86 6.75 24.78
C PRO A 247 -7.75 5.67 24.18
N ALA A 248 -7.18 4.48 24.01
CA ALA A 248 -7.73 3.45 23.15
C ALA A 248 -7.40 2.02 23.58
N THR A 249 -8.22 1.10 23.10
CA THR A 249 -8.02 -0.34 23.10
C THR A 249 -7.68 -0.83 21.70
N LEU A 250 -6.82 -1.84 21.62
CA LEU A 250 -6.46 -2.54 20.39
C LEU A 250 -6.98 -3.98 20.46
N ALA A 251 -7.52 -4.49 19.36
CA ALA A 251 -7.89 -5.90 19.18
C ALA A 251 -7.32 -6.42 17.86
N VAL A 252 -6.93 -7.70 17.82
CA VAL A 252 -6.29 -8.34 16.67
C VAL A 252 -7.01 -9.61 16.23
N ALA A 253 -7.24 -9.74 14.94
CA ALA A 253 -7.74 -10.96 14.28
C ALA A 253 -6.74 -11.44 13.24
N THR A 254 -6.75 -12.73 12.91
CA THR A 254 -6.09 -13.27 11.71
C THR A 254 -6.96 -14.34 11.08
N ILE A 255 -7.24 -14.19 9.79
CA ILE A 255 -8.15 -15.02 9.00
C ILE A 255 -7.49 -15.39 7.66
N LYS A 256 -7.98 -16.40 6.97
CA LYS A 256 -7.52 -16.71 5.60
C LYS A 256 -8.28 -15.90 4.55
N ALA A 257 -7.55 -15.27 3.64
CA ALA A 257 -8.12 -14.51 2.53
C ALA A 257 -7.51 -14.96 1.18
N PRO A 258 -8.27 -14.95 0.07
CA PRO A 258 -7.88 -15.66 -1.15
C PRO A 258 -6.87 -14.87 -2.00
N ASN A 259 -5.72 -15.48 -2.26
CA ASN A 259 -4.72 -15.07 -3.25
C ASN A 259 -4.20 -16.32 -4.02
N ASN A 260 -3.26 -16.12 -4.95
CA ASN A 260 -2.58 -17.16 -5.72
C ASN A 260 -1.06 -16.91 -5.72
N ASN A 261 -0.24 -17.96 -5.87
CA ASN A 261 1.19 -17.79 -6.11
C ASN A 261 1.52 -17.72 -7.62
N ARG A 262 2.07 -16.59 -8.08
CA ARG A 262 2.42 -16.37 -9.51
C ARG A 262 3.65 -17.17 -10.00
N ARG A 263 4.31 -17.93 -9.12
CA ARG A 263 5.31 -18.96 -9.47
C ARG A 263 4.70 -20.35 -9.71
N GLY A 264 3.38 -20.51 -9.56
CA GLY A 264 2.70 -21.80 -9.67
C GLY A 264 2.92 -22.74 -8.48
N TRP A 265 3.39 -22.22 -7.34
CA TRP A 265 3.55 -23.00 -6.11
C TRP A 265 2.20 -23.25 -5.44
N GLY A 266 2.06 -24.42 -4.81
CA GLY A 266 0.85 -24.80 -4.05
C GLY A 266 0.71 -24.13 -2.68
N PHE A 267 1.44 -23.04 -2.43
CA PHE A 267 1.39 -22.25 -1.20
C PHE A 267 1.71 -20.78 -1.51
N THR A 268 1.17 -19.90 -0.68
CA THR A 268 1.33 -18.44 -0.68
C THR A 268 1.01 -17.96 0.74
N ASP A 269 1.35 -16.72 1.07
CA ASP A 269 0.96 -16.10 2.34
C ASP A 269 -0.53 -15.70 2.27
N ASP A 270 -1.42 -16.60 2.68
CA ASP A 270 -2.88 -16.40 2.64
C ASP A 270 -3.46 -15.88 3.97
N ASP A 271 -2.61 -15.51 4.94
CA ASP A 271 -3.04 -14.85 6.17
C ASP A 271 -3.35 -13.36 5.93
N MET A 272 -4.55 -12.96 6.33
CA MET A 272 -4.98 -11.58 6.49
C MET A 272 -5.05 -11.29 8.00
N THR A 273 -4.22 -10.36 8.48
CA THR A 273 -4.24 -9.90 9.88
C THR A 273 -4.93 -8.54 9.95
N ILE A 274 -5.80 -8.34 10.94
CA ILE A 274 -6.52 -7.09 11.15
C ILE A 274 -6.24 -6.60 12.57
N LEU A 275 -5.88 -5.33 12.71
CA LEU A 275 -5.76 -4.59 13.96
C LEU A 275 -6.90 -3.54 14.01
N ASP A 276 -7.85 -3.73 14.91
CA ASP A 276 -8.98 -2.82 15.12
C ASP A 276 -8.72 -1.94 16.35
N ALA A 277 -8.87 -0.62 16.21
CA ALA A 277 -8.67 0.34 17.29
C ALA A 277 -9.99 1.02 17.69
N LYS A 278 -10.26 1.06 18.99
CA LYS A 278 -11.45 1.72 19.56
C LYS A 278 -11.05 2.60 20.73
N ASP A 279 -11.73 3.73 20.90
CA ASP A 279 -11.58 4.54 22.10
C ASP A 279 -12.11 3.81 23.36
N LEU A 280 -11.97 4.44 24.53
CA LEU A 280 -12.46 3.89 25.80
C LEU A 280 -14.00 3.90 25.93
N GLU A 281 -14.71 4.53 24.99
CA GLU A 281 -16.18 4.58 24.93
C GLU A 281 -16.75 3.49 24.01
N GLY A 282 -15.89 2.87 23.18
CA GLY A 282 -16.19 1.78 22.26
C GLY A 282 -16.39 2.22 20.82
N ASN A 283 -16.24 3.51 20.49
CA ASN A 283 -16.28 3.99 19.11
C ASN A 283 -14.99 3.57 18.40
N ARG A 284 -15.09 3.26 17.10
CA ARG A 284 -13.92 2.86 16.31
C ARG A 284 -13.12 4.09 15.88
N ILE A 285 -11.83 4.08 16.18
CA ILE A 285 -10.87 5.11 15.74
C ILE A 285 -10.42 4.78 14.31
N GLY A 286 -10.11 3.50 14.04
CA GLY A 286 -9.79 3.02 12.70
C GLY A 286 -9.34 1.57 12.67
N THR A 287 -9.18 1.01 11.46
CA THR A 287 -8.84 -0.40 11.24
C THR A 287 -7.66 -0.55 10.28
N LEU A 288 -6.63 -1.30 10.68
CA LEU A 288 -5.47 -1.63 9.85
C LEU A 288 -5.53 -3.10 9.43
N VAL A 289 -5.63 -3.34 8.13
CA VAL A 289 -5.54 -4.67 7.51
C VAL A 289 -4.13 -4.88 6.97
N ASN A 290 -3.57 -6.07 7.14
CA ASN A 290 -2.36 -6.52 6.47
C ASN A 290 -2.66 -7.79 5.65
N PHE A 291 -2.35 -7.78 4.35
CA PHE A 291 -2.61 -8.92 3.47
C PHE A 291 -1.67 -8.94 2.25
N ALA A 292 -1.30 -10.14 1.79
CA ALA A 292 -0.36 -10.33 0.67
C ALA A 292 -1.06 -10.55 -0.68
N ALA A 293 -1.24 -9.50 -1.47
CA ALA A 293 -1.47 -9.61 -2.92
C ALA A 293 -0.89 -8.39 -3.65
N HIS A 294 -0.40 -8.57 -4.88
CA HIS A 294 -0.06 -7.46 -5.78
C HIS A 294 -1.34 -6.74 -6.27
N PRO A 295 -1.49 -5.42 -6.12
CA PRO A 295 -2.53 -4.67 -6.82
C PRO A 295 -2.11 -4.44 -8.29
N VAL A 296 -2.50 -5.43 -9.10
CA VAL A 296 -2.21 -5.58 -10.55
C VAL A 296 -3.44 -6.06 -11.33
N ILE A 297 -4.64 -5.75 -10.85
CA ILE A 297 -5.87 -6.12 -11.56
C ILE A 297 -6.07 -5.19 -12.76
N LEU A 298 -5.68 -3.92 -12.65
CA LEU A 298 -5.64 -2.94 -13.74
C LEU A 298 -4.32 -3.05 -14.51
N GLY A 299 -4.35 -3.72 -15.69
CA GLY A 299 -3.16 -4.02 -16.48
C GLY A 299 -2.40 -2.83 -17.10
N GLU A 300 -1.31 -3.10 -17.83
CA GLU A 300 -0.42 -2.07 -18.40
C GLU A 300 -1.08 -1.15 -19.45
N ASP A 301 -2.19 -1.60 -20.04
CA ASP A 301 -3.04 -0.81 -20.93
C ASP A 301 -3.82 0.28 -20.20
N ASN A 302 -4.10 0.15 -18.89
CA ASN A 302 -4.71 1.22 -18.11
C ASN A 302 -3.80 2.46 -18.09
N LYS A 303 -4.37 3.66 -18.30
CA LYS A 303 -3.70 4.97 -18.25
C LYS A 303 -4.30 5.92 -17.20
N GLU A 304 -5.24 5.47 -16.38
CA GLU A 304 -5.89 6.28 -15.35
C GLU A 304 -5.38 5.89 -13.96
N ILE A 305 -5.10 6.89 -13.12
CA ILE A 305 -4.59 6.68 -11.77
C ILE A 305 -5.67 6.05 -10.89
N SER A 306 -5.26 5.02 -10.14
CA SER A 306 -6.15 4.21 -9.31
C SER A 306 -5.40 3.47 -8.19
N CYS A 307 -6.09 3.24 -7.09
CA CYS A 307 -5.68 2.36 -5.99
C CYS A 307 -5.75 0.86 -6.33
N ASP A 308 -6.22 0.48 -7.53
CA ASP A 308 -6.54 -0.91 -7.89
C ASP A 308 -7.56 -1.51 -6.87
N TYR A 309 -7.53 -2.81 -6.58
CA TYR A 309 -8.47 -3.42 -5.63
C TYR A 309 -8.41 -2.83 -4.22
N VAL A 310 -7.29 -2.20 -3.85
CA VAL A 310 -7.04 -1.71 -2.48
C VAL A 310 -7.99 -0.56 -2.13
N GLY A 311 -8.26 0.34 -3.09
CA GLY A 311 -9.20 1.45 -2.90
C GLY A 311 -10.60 0.95 -2.57
N TYR A 312 -11.14 0.07 -3.41
CA TYR A 312 -12.46 -0.56 -3.19
C TYR A 312 -12.53 -1.35 -1.87
N SER A 313 -11.43 -2.00 -1.48
CA SER A 313 -11.37 -2.74 -0.22
C SER A 313 -11.45 -1.79 0.98
N VAL A 314 -10.64 -0.74 1.00
CA VAL A 314 -10.67 0.29 2.06
C VAL A 314 -12.03 0.98 2.12
N GLN A 315 -12.55 1.47 0.99
CA GLN A 315 -13.84 2.18 0.93
C GLN A 315 -15.00 1.36 1.50
N LYS A 316 -15.06 0.05 1.21
CA LYS A 316 -16.11 -0.83 1.74
C LYS A 316 -15.93 -1.13 3.23
N ILE A 317 -14.68 -1.25 3.71
CA ILE A 317 -14.40 -1.37 5.15
C ILE A 317 -14.82 -0.08 5.88
N GLU A 318 -14.45 1.10 5.37
CA GLU A 318 -14.80 2.40 5.97
C GLU A 318 -16.32 2.59 6.02
N ALA A 319 -17.03 2.30 4.92
CA ALA A 319 -18.48 2.41 4.84
C ALA A 319 -19.23 1.42 5.76
N ALA A 320 -18.66 0.24 6.02
CA ALA A 320 -19.27 -0.78 6.90
C ALA A 320 -18.91 -0.59 8.39
N LEU A 321 -17.69 -0.15 8.68
CA LEU A 321 -17.17 -0.05 10.05
C LEU A 321 -17.29 1.34 10.67
N GLY A 322 -17.61 2.37 9.87
CA GLY A 322 -17.91 3.74 10.31
C GLY A 322 -16.69 4.59 10.70
N ALA A 323 -15.48 4.16 10.33
CA ALA A 323 -14.22 4.79 10.70
C ALA A 323 -13.13 4.54 9.63
N PRO A 324 -12.07 5.36 9.56
CA PRO A 324 -10.98 5.21 8.59
C PRO A 324 -10.32 3.83 8.59
N ALA A 325 -9.93 3.35 7.41
CA ALA A 325 -9.28 2.05 7.26
C ALA A 325 -8.04 2.11 6.37
N SER A 326 -7.15 1.14 6.51
CA SER A 326 -5.91 1.06 5.74
C SER A 326 -5.57 -0.40 5.42
N LEU A 327 -4.96 -0.64 4.26
CA LEU A 327 -4.51 -1.97 3.84
C LEU A 327 -3.00 -1.90 3.56
N PHE A 328 -2.21 -2.40 4.50
CA PHE A 328 -0.77 -2.56 4.37
C PHE A 328 -0.44 -3.85 3.62
N ASN A 329 0.58 -3.81 2.77
CA ASN A 329 1.03 -4.98 2.03
C ASN A 329 1.67 -6.04 2.95
N GLY A 330 1.26 -7.31 2.79
CA GLY A 330 1.96 -8.47 3.33
C GLY A 330 3.15 -8.88 2.45
N ALA A 331 3.53 -10.15 2.46
CA ALA A 331 4.65 -10.70 1.69
C ALA A 331 4.35 -10.85 0.17
N LEU A 332 3.87 -9.79 -0.49
CA LEU A 332 3.31 -9.82 -1.86
C LEU A 332 4.29 -10.09 -3.02
N GLY A 333 5.53 -10.53 -2.77
CA GLY A 333 6.56 -10.67 -3.81
C GLY A 333 6.21 -11.66 -4.94
N ASP A 334 5.51 -12.74 -4.60
CA ASP A 334 4.94 -13.72 -5.52
C ASP A 334 3.43 -13.96 -5.35
N ALA A 335 2.79 -13.36 -4.34
CA ALA A 335 1.34 -13.38 -4.19
C ALA A 335 0.64 -12.44 -5.19
N THR A 336 -0.35 -12.97 -5.90
CA THR A 336 -1.17 -12.25 -6.89
C THR A 336 -2.66 -12.43 -6.57
N PRO A 337 -3.56 -11.52 -6.98
CA PRO A 337 -4.98 -11.60 -6.68
C PRO A 337 -5.64 -12.93 -7.06
N LYS A 338 -6.66 -13.29 -6.28
CA LYS A 338 -7.59 -14.38 -6.60
C LYS A 338 -9.01 -13.83 -6.65
N VAL A 339 -9.27 -13.11 -7.73
CA VAL A 339 -10.59 -12.58 -8.07
C VAL A 339 -11.61 -13.72 -8.13
N PRO A 340 -12.87 -13.52 -7.69
CA PRO A 340 -13.96 -14.45 -7.98
C PRO A 340 -14.11 -14.77 -9.48
N ASP A 341 -14.66 -15.95 -9.78
CA ASP A 341 -15.14 -16.26 -11.12
C ASP A 341 -16.37 -15.40 -11.43
N GLY A 342 -16.33 -14.65 -12.53
CA GLY A 342 -17.39 -13.70 -12.89
C GLY A 342 -17.34 -13.27 -14.36
N GLN A 343 -18.30 -12.44 -14.75
CA GLN A 343 -18.28 -11.69 -16.00
C GLN A 343 -18.25 -10.21 -15.64
N TYR A 344 -17.11 -9.57 -15.87
CA TYR A 344 -16.87 -8.18 -15.55
C TYR A 344 -16.92 -7.34 -16.83
N PRO A 345 -17.55 -6.14 -16.82
CA PRO A 345 -17.57 -5.26 -17.99
C PRO A 345 -16.17 -4.75 -18.37
N ASP A 346 -15.29 -4.61 -17.37
CA ASP A 346 -13.96 -4.01 -17.47
C ASP A 346 -13.07 -4.47 -16.29
N ASP A 347 -11.82 -4.01 -16.28
CA ASP A 347 -10.83 -4.35 -15.25
C ASP A 347 -11.08 -3.61 -13.91
N PHE A 348 -11.80 -2.49 -13.91
CA PHE A 348 -12.16 -1.75 -12.68
C PHE A 348 -13.24 -2.48 -11.88
N ALA A 349 -14.30 -2.96 -12.54
CA ALA A 349 -15.29 -3.85 -11.94
C ALA A 349 -14.68 -5.17 -11.46
N ARG A 350 -13.63 -5.67 -12.15
CA ARG A 350 -12.83 -6.82 -11.71
C ARG A 350 -12.02 -6.50 -10.45
N ALA A 351 -11.45 -5.30 -10.35
CA ALA A 351 -10.72 -4.82 -9.18
C ALA A 351 -11.66 -4.62 -7.97
N GLN A 352 -12.82 -4.00 -8.20
CA GLN A 352 -13.89 -3.85 -7.22
C GLN A 352 -14.30 -5.20 -6.63
N ALA A 353 -14.63 -6.19 -7.47
CA ALA A 353 -15.10 -7.49 -6.99
C ALA A 353 -14.06 -8.26 -6.15
N TYR A 354 -12.76 -8.00 -6.31
CA TYR A 354 -11.74 -8.56 -5.43
C TYR A 354 -11.54 -7.73 -4.16
N GLY A 355 -11.48 -6.40 -4.27
CA GLY A 355 -11.37 -5.51 -3.11
C GLY A 355 -12.55 -5.67 -2.14
N GLU A 356 -13.75 -5.79 -2.70
CA GLU A 356 -14.99 -6.03 -1.95
C GLU A 356 -15.03 -7.37 -1.22
N LEU A 357 -14.46 -8.43 -1.82
CA LEU A 357 -14.32 -9.74 -1.19
C LEU A 357 -13.35 -9.69 -0.01
N LEU A 358 -12.21 -9.01 -0.18
CA LEU A 358 -11.25 -8.82 0.91
C LEU A 358 -11.84 -7.96 2.03
N ALA A 359 -12.68 -6.97 1.69
CA ALA A 359 -13.41 -6.16 2.67
C ALA A 359 -14.39 -7.00 3.49
N ASP A 360 -15.23 -7.83 2.84
CA ASP A 360 -16.19 -8.70 3.56
C ASP A 360 -15.47 -9.65 4.54
N ILE A 361 -14.30 -10.18 4.15
CA ILE A 361 -13.46 -11.03 5.01
C ILE A 361 -12.87 -10.24 6.18
N ALA A 362 -12.37 -9.03 5.95
CA ALA A 362 -11.82 -8.16 7.00
C ALA A 362 -12.91 -7.72 8.00
N ILE A 363 -14.08 -7.31 7.51
CA ILE A 363 -15.24 -6.91 8.32
C ILE A 363 -15.67 -8.07 9.24
N ALA A 364 -15.82 -9.28 8.70
CA ALA A 364 -16.17 -10.46 9.48
C ALA A 364 -15.09 -10.84 10.51
N ALA A 365 -13.80 -10.66 10.19
CA ALA A 365 -12.71 -10.96 11.11
C ALA A 365 -12.69 -10.01 12.33
N VAL A 366 -13.05 -8.74 12.16
CA VAL A 366 -13.13 -7.73 13.24
C VAL A 366 -14.16 -8.11 14.32
N GLU A 367 -15.23 -8.83 13.99
CA GLU A 367 -16.17 -9.37 14.99
C GLU A 367 -15.55 -10.43 15.91
N THR A 368 -14.39 -10.99 15.51
CA THR A 368 -13.66 -12.06 16.21
C THR A 368 -12.28 -11.63 16.70
N ALA A 369 -11.99 -10.32 16.74
CA ALA A 369 -10.70 -9.80 17.15
C ALA A 369 -10.51 -9.91 18.68
N GLU A 370 -9.39 -10.51 19.10
CA GLU A 370 -9.03 -10.71 20.50
C GLU A 370 -8.24 -9.49 21.04
N PRO A 371 -8.43 -9.04 22.29
CA PRO A 371 -7.71 -7.90 22.85
C PRO A 371 -6.18 -8.03 22.81
N VAL A 372 -5.49 -6.93 22.53
CA VAL A 372 -4.03 -6.84 22.59
C VAL A 372 -3.60 -6.45 24.00
N GLU A 373 -2.97 -7.38 24.73
CA GLU A 373 -2.39 -7.15 26.05
C GLU A 373 -0.88 -6.85 25.99
N GLY A 374 -0.41 -5.92 26.83
CA GLY A 374 1.01 -5.61 27.02
C GLY A 374 1.43 -4.25 26.45
N SER A 375 2.72 -3.91 26.60
CA SER A 375 3.27 -2.61 26.18
C SER A 375 3.82 -2.63 24.75
N LEU A 376 3.77 -1.46 24.08
CA LEU A 376 4.43 -1.25 22.80
C LEU A 376 5.95 -1.32 22.95
N VAL A 377 6.60 -2.10 22.10
CA VAL A 377 8.07 -2.17 21.98
C VAL A 377 8.44 -2.12 20.50
N TRP A 378 9.31 -1.17 20.14
CA TRP A 378 9.87 -1.02 18.80
C TRP A 378 11.39 -1.17 18.83
N SER A 379 11.98 -1.45 17.67
CA SER A 379 13.44 -1.52 17.52
C SER A 379 13.84 -1.29 16.06
N HIS A 380 14.97 -0.64 15.83
CA HIS A 380 15.45 -0.27 14.52
C HIS A 380 16.90 -0.74 14.30
N THR A 381 17.24 -1.10 13.07
CA THR A 381 18.62 -1.38 12.65
C THR A 381 18.82 -0.96 11.19
N GLU A 382 19.82 -0.13 10.92
CA GLU A 382 20.30 0.12 9.56
C GLU A 382 21.32 -0.95 9.15
N TRP A 383 21.40 -1.24 7.85
CA TRP A 383 22.40 -2.14 7.26
C TRP A 383 22.63 -1.77 5.78
N GLU A 384 23.84 -1.98 5.28
CA GLU A 384 24.20 -1.67 3.89
C GLU A 384 24.03 -2.90 2.99
N GLN A 385 23.02 -2.89 2.10
CA GLN A 385 22.94 -3.84 0.99
C GLN A 385 23.78 -3.34 -0.19
N GLY A 386 24.86 -4.05 -0.52
CA GLY A 386 25.57 -3.85 -1.78
C GLY A 386 24.69 -4.23 -2.98
N VAL A 387 24.54 -3.34 -3.96
CA VAL A 387 23.79 -3.61 -5.19
C VAL A 387 24.78 -3.73 -6.35
N ASP A 388 25.25 -4.95 -6.61
CA ASP A 388 26.28 -5.24 -7.62
C ASP A 388 25.73 -5.33 -9.06
N ASN A 389 24.41 -5.18 -9.24
CA ASN A 389 23.78 -5.17 -10.55
C ASN A 389 24.15 -3.89 -11.32
N LEU A 390 25.02 -4.03 -12.33
CA LEU A 390 25.51 -2.92 -13.15
C LEU A 390 24.39 -2.13 -13.86
N LEU A 391 23.34 -2.79 -14.33
CA LEU A 391 22.20 -2.10 -14.95
C LEU A 391 21.46 -1.22 -13.94
N PHE A 392 21.28 -1.72 -12.71
CA PHE A 392 20.69 -0.93 -11.62
C PHE A 392 21.61 0.23 -11.18
N GLN A 393 22.92 0.01 -11.11
CA GLN A 393 23.90 1.08 -10.83
C GLN A 393 23.88 2.18 -11.91
N ILE A 394 23.71 1.82 -13.18
CA ILE A 394 23.59 2.76 -14.30
C ILE A 394 22.24 3.48 -14.24
N ALA A 395 21.13 2.77 -14.03
CA ALA A 395 19.79 3.35 -13.92
C ALA A 395 19.71 4.37 -12.77
N ALA A 396 20.24 4.05 -11.59
CA ALA A 396 20.30 4.96 -10.45
C ALA A 396 21.15 6.22 -10.75
N GLN A 397 22.24 6.10 -11.50
CA GLN A 397 23.04 7.25 -11.93
C GLN A 397 22.28 8.12 -12.95
N LEU A 398 21.59 7.52 -13.92
CA LEU A 398 20.80 8.25 -14.91
C LEU A 398 19.61 8.97 -14.26
N GLY A 399 18.85 8.29 -13.39
CA GLY A 399 17.77 8.89 -12.61
C GLY A 399 18.23 9.97 -11.63
N SER A 400 19.49 9.92 -11.16
CA SER A 400 20.08 11.03 -10.40
C SER A 400 20.41 12.25 -11.27
N SER A 401 20.68 12.05 -12.57
CA SER A 401 21.16 13.12 -13.45
C SER A 401 20.07 14.08 -13.95
N SER A 402 18.80 13.68 -13.89
CA SER A 402 17.64 14.53 -14.17
C SER A 402 17.25 15.45 -13.00
N SER A 403 17.79 15.23 -11.80
CA SER A 403 17.58 16.11 -10.64
C SER A 403 18.85 16.92 -10.34
N THR A 404 18.85 18.20 -10.72
CA THR A 404 19.90 19.13 -10.31
C THR A 404 19.92 19.26 -8.78
N SER A 405 21.02 18.80 -8.17
CA SER A 405 21.34 18.82 -6.73
C SER A 405 20.76 17.72 -5.83
N SER A 406 21.14 16.45 -6.07
CA SER A 406 21.37 15.50 -4.96
C SER A 406 22.41 14.43 -5.29
N ARG A 407 23.49 14.34 -4.51
CA ARG A 407 24.55 13.34 -4.71
C ARG A 407 24.14 11.99 -4.13
N TRP A 408 23.99 10.98 -4.97
CA TRP A 408 23.98 9.59 -4.53
C TRP A 408 25.36 9.22 -3.95
N ALA A 409 25.51 9.35 -2.64
CA ALA A 409 26.74 9.06 -1.91
C ALA A 409 26.96 7.54 -1.75
N CYS A 410 27.14 6.82 -2.86
CA CYS A 410 27.63 5.45 -2.85
C CYS A 410 29.08 5.43 -2.36
N ARG A 411 29.23 5.42 -1.04
CA ARG A 411 30.49 5.62 -0.33
C ARG A 411 31.29 4.32 -0.39
N ARG A 412 32.19 4.18 -1.36
CA ARG A 412 33.09 3.01 -1.49
C ARG A 412 33.77 2.71 -0.15
N SER A 413 33.29 1.67 0.53
CA SER A 413 33.93 1.13 1.72
C SER A 413 35.29 0.55 1.34
N SER A 414 36.33 0.97 2.06
CA SER A 414 37.65 0.34 1.94
C SER A 414 37.65 -0.96 2.74
N PRO A 415 38.29 -2.05 2.26
CA PRO A 415 38.23 -3.34 2.94
C PRO A 415 38.78 -3.23 4.37
N PRO A 416 38.13 -3.87 5.37
CA PRO A 416 38.53 -3.75 6.77
C PRO A 416 39.94 -4.30 6.99
N ARG A 417 40.76 -3.53 7.72
CA ARG A 417 42.13 -3.90 8.04
C ARG A 417 42.10 -5.02 9.10
N ALA A 418 42.75 -6.15 8.83
CA ALA A 418 42.68 -7.32 9.71
C ALA A 418 43.14 -7.00 11.15
N PRO A 419 42.39 -7.41 12.19
CA PRO A 419 42.75 -7.16 13.59
C PRO A 419 43.98 -7.98 14.00
N THR A 420 44.88 -7.35 14.74
CA THR A 420 46.05 -8.03 15.33
C THR A 420 45.64 -8.86 16.54
N SER A 421 46.35 -9.98 16.77
CA SER A 421 45.96 -11.03 17.71
C SER A 421 46.06 -10.63 19.19
N ALA A 422 44.97 -10.80 19.95
CA ALA A 422 44.99 -10.89 21.41
C ALA A 422 43.89 -11.83 21.96
N SER A 423 44.32 -12.85 22.71
CA SER A 423 43.58 -13.70 23.68
C SER A 423 42.03 -13.70 23.71
N ALA A 424 41.42 -14.85 23.42
CA ALA A 424 40.00 -15.13 23.66
C ALA A 424 39.76 -15.95 24.96
N PRO A 425 38.71 -15.67 25.75
CA PRO A 425 38.21 -16.57 26.80
C PRO A 425 37.41 -17.76 26.23
N ARG A 426 37.17 -18.80 27.04
CA ARG A 426 36.58 -20.07 26.60
C ARG A 426 35.05 -20.04 26.46
N SER A 427 34.54 -20.60 25.37
CA SER A 427 33.11 -20.85 25.12
C SER A 427 32.53 -21.95 26.02
N ARG A 428 31.30 -21.76 26.52
CA ARG A 428 30.40 -22.87 26.91
C ARG A 428 29.61 -23.32 25.68
N ALA A 429 29.49 -24.63 25.48
CA ALA A 429 28.71 -25.21 24.38
C ALA A 429 27.24 -25.44 24.78
N TRP A 430 26.34 -25.29 23.81
CA TRP A 430 24.95 -25.77 23.88
C TRP A 430 24.84 -27.14 23.18
N PRO A 431 24.01 -28.07 23.66
CA PRO A 431 23.89 -29.41 23.07
C PRO A 431 22.90 -29.46 21.89
N SER A 432 23.26 -30.17 20.82
CA SER A 432 22.40 -30.42 19.66
C SER A 432 21.33 -31.50 19.95
N PRO A 433 20.12 -31.41 19.36
CA PRO A 433 19.12 -32.48 19.42
C PRO A 433 19.50 -33.68 18.55
N ALA A 434 19.12 -34.89 18.99
CA ALA A 434 19.43 -36.15 18.30
C ALA A 434 18.24 -36.70 17.49
N SER A 435 18.54 -37.35 16.37
CA SER A 435 17.58 -37.92 15.41
C SER A 435 16.83 -39.16 15.92
N ARG A 436 15.54 -39.31 15.59
CA ARG A 436 14.80 -40.59 15.57
C ARG A 436 13.68 -40.61 14.54
N SER A 437 13.45 -41.80 13.96
CA SER A 437 12.40 -42.17 12.99
C SER A 437 12.03 -43.65 13.22
N PRO A 438 10.96 -44.20 12.63
CA PRO A 438 9.63 -43.63 12.41
C PRO A 438 8.47 -44.57 12.87
N ALA A 439 7.23 -44.10 12.72
CA ALA A 439 5.99 -44.84 12.47
C ALA A 439 5.47 -45.91 13.47
N THR A 440 4.31 -45.61 14.08
CA THR A 440 3.19 -46.55 14.23
C THR A 440 1.86 -45.80 14.05
N ALA A 441 0.86 -46.41 13.42
CA ALA A 441 -0.49 -45.84 13.27
C ALA A 441 -1.44 -46.32 14.38
N TRP A 442 -2.57 -45.64 14.60
CA TRP A 442 -3.81 -46.24 15.12
C TRP A 442 -5.07 -45.43 14.69
N ARG A 443 -6.27 -45.99 14.87
CA ARG A 443 -7.55 -45.47 14.31
C ARG A 443 -8.56 -45.08 15.39
N SER A 444 -9.36 -44.05 15.08
CA SER A 444 -10.72 -43.77 15.62
C SER A 444 -10.81 -43.36 17.11
N ARG A 445 -11.88 -42.71 17.61
CA ARG A 445 -13.24 -42.46 17.07
C ARG A 445 -13.74 -41.03 17.37
N ARG A 446 -14.86 -40.65 16.71
CA ARG A 446 -15.89 -39.71 17.18
C ARG A 446 -16.66 -40.24 18.43
N PRO A 447 -17.52 -39.50 19.15
CA PRO A 447 -18.23 -38.25 18.79
C PRO A 447 -17.36 -37.11 18.24
#